data_AF-A0A821YQ62-F1
#
_entry.id   AF-A0A821YQ62-F1
#
_cell.length_a   1.000
_cell.length_b   1.000
_cell.length_c   1.000
_cell.angle_alpha   90.00
_cell.angle_beta   90.00
_cell.angle_gamma   90.00
#
_symmetry.space_group_name_H-M   'P 1'
#
loop_
_entity.id
_entity.type
_entity.pdbx_description
1 polymer ?
#
loop_
_entity_poly.entity_id
_entity_poly.type
_entity_poly.pdbx_seq_one_letter_code
_entity_poly.pdbx_strand_id
1 'polypeptide(L)'
;MATDPNYQTSTKTPEIDERLYSRQLYVIGKEAMYELRNADILISGMRGLGVEIAKNLILCGVKSVIVHDCNNVDYKDLSSQYYFSEFDIGQNRAEVTKEKLSELNNNVNVTYSSSNIDEDFLQKHKVNVFVLTDDDIDNQVKIGDYCHEHGIKFVNANIKGLFGQIFCDFDQNFKVFDTNGEDSITEEIVDSISHDEIGVVSIATYTKHGFEDGSYVTFHGVKGMTEINDHEFKITVLDPYTFIIGDTRNFGVYEGEGTVTEVKKAETVHFMSMSANLHLSFQGLSLFQNQYNALPQPWNDDDADKFYEIVEKLNRENREQVLTDQLNKHWIRLFAKTCTGDLCPIQSVIGGIAAQEAVKAVTGKFMPIRQFLYFDAIECLSENVFYLSNEGTSESNTRSNFPSKQSRYYFQEIVFGEDLQDKLGNAKYFLVGSGAIGCEILKNFAMMGIGCGRDGAVFVSDMDSIKISDLHRQFLFHYRDIGKMKSIVAAQSIKVINPNMHVHAYVDGVLPEPEHIYNDHFFQQLDGLVTAVDNVKIRKYFDYIRITDID
;
A
#
# COMPACT_ATOMS: atom_id res chain seq x y z
N MET A 1 21.29 2.74 58.08
CA MET A 1 20.21 2.32 57.16
C MET A 1 20.86 2.11 55.81
N ALA A 2 21.12 0.86 55.46
CA ALA A 2 21.79 0.49 54.22
C ALA A 2 20.80 0.59 53.06
N THR A 3 21.21 1.26 51.99
CA THR A 3 20.51 1.34 50.71
C THR A 3 20.73 0.03 49.94
N ASP A 4 19.64 -0.66 49.65
CA ASP A 4 19.62 -1.90 48.85
C ASP A 4 20.07 -1.59 47.40
N PRO A 5 21.12 -2.25 46.86
CA PRO A 5 21.63 -1.97 45.51
C PRO A 5 20.85 -2.67 44.38
N ASN A 6 19.76 -3.39 44.67
CA ASN A 6 19.08 -4.24 43.68
C ASN A 6 17.75 -3.69 43.14
N TYR A 7 17.58 -2.37 43.03
CA TYR A 7 16.47 -1.81 42.25
C TYR A 7 16.89 -1.62 40.78
N GLN A 8 17.12 -2.72 40.07
CA GLN A 8 17.08 -2.70 38.60
C GLN A 8 15.62 -2.49 38.20
N THR A 9 15.29 -1.29 37.73
CA THR A 9 14.07 -1.04 36.97
C THR A 9 14.13 -1.88 35.70
N SER A 10 13.57 -3.09 35.72
CA SER A 10 13.26 -3.81 34.50
C SER A 10 12.23 -2.97 33.74
N THR A 11 12.67 -2.20 32.76
CA THR A 11 11.79 -1.65 31.73
C THR A 11 11.22 -2.85 30.98
N LYS A 12 10.10 -3.40 31.46
CA LYS A 12 9.36 -4.42 30.73
C LYS A 12 9.01 -3.80 29.38
N THR A 13 9.59 -4.32 28.32
CA THR A 13 9.18 -4.05 26.95
C THR A 13 7.66 -4.15 26.91
N PRO A 14 6.94 -3.16 26.37
CA PRO A 14 5.48 -3.24 26.28
C PRO A 14 5.09 -4.55 25.60
N GLU A 15 4.26 -5.35 26.26
CA GLU A 15 3.84 -6.65 25.75
C GLU A 15 2.99 -6.45 24.49
N ILE A 16 3.26 -7.21 23.42
CA ILE A 16 2.49 -7.13 22.17
C ILE A 16 1.09 -7.68 22.42
N ASP A 17 0.05 -6.94 22.02
CA ASP A 17 -1.32 -7.46 22.06
C ASP A 17 -1.53 -8.48 20.93
N GLU A 18 -1.21 -9.75 21.23
CA GLU A 18 -1.35 -10.85 20.29
C GLU A 18 -2.81 -11.10 19.86
N ARG A 19 -3.80 -10.58 20.60
CA ARG A 19 -5.22 -10.71 20.22
C ARG A 19 -5.57 -9.73 19.12
N LEU A 20 -5.09 -8.49 19.21
CA LEU A 20 -5.29 -7.45 18.19
C LEU A 20 -4.49 -7.78 16.92
N TYR A 21 -3.19 -8.05 17.06
CA TYR A 21 -2.26 -8.23 15.96
C TYR A 21 -2.13 -9.67 15.46
N SER A 22 -3.04 -10.58 15.85
CA SER A 22 -2.89 -12.02 15.59
C SER A 22 -2.58 -12.36 14.13
N ARG A 23 -3.30 -11.76 13.17
CA ARG A 23 -3.07 -12.01 11.73
C ARG A 23 -1.81 -11.33 11.21
N GLN A 24 -1.51 -10.13 11.68
CA GLN A 24 -0.31 -9.40 11.28
C GLN A 24 0.97 -10.08 11.77
N LEU A 25 0.95 -10.67 12.97
CA LEU A 25 2.09 -11.40 13.53
C LEU A 25 2.49 -12.61 12.68
N TYR A 26 1.56 -13.26 11.97
CA TYR A 26 1.89 -14.32 11.02
C TYR A 26 2.57 -13.82 9.74
N VAL A 27 2.50 -12.52 9.44
CA VAL A 27 3.12 -11.91 8.26
C VAL A 27 4.47 -11.32 8.62
N ILE A 28 4.52 -10.48 9.66
CA ILE A 28 5.74 -9.73 10.00
C ILE A 28 6.58 -10.38 11.11
N GLY A 29 6.00 -11.26 11.92
CA GLY A 29 6.67 -11.84 13.09
C GLY A 29 6.76 -10.88 14.29
N LYS A 30 7.12 -11.44 15.46
CA LYS A 30 7.20 -10.68 16.72
C LYS A 30 8.35 -9.67 16.73
N GLU A 31 9.49 -10.01 16.16
CA GLU A 31 10.67 -9.15 16.12
C GLU A 31 10.40 -7.85 15.37
N ALA A 32 9.88 -7.95 14.14
CA ALA A 32 9.48 -6.77 13.36
C ALA A 32 8.38 -5.95 14.08
N MET A 33 7.45 -6.60 14.77
CA MET A 33 6.43 -5.89 15.55
C MET A 33 7.03 -5.11 16.73
N TYR A 34 8.10 -5.60 17.37
CA TYR A 34 8.80 -4.83 18.40
C TYR A 34 9.47 -3.58 17.83
N GLU A 35 10.08 -3.66 16.65
CA GLU A 35 10.65 -2.49 15.97
C GLU A 35 9.57 -1.46 15.63
N LEU A 36 8.43 -1.90 15.07
CA LEU A 36 7.29 -1.01 14.76
C LEU A 36 6.82 -0.23 16.00
N ARG A 37 6.65 -0.92 17.13
CA ARG A 37 6.16 -0.30 18.38
C ARG A 37 7.13 0.70 19.01
N ASN A 38 8.36 0.77 18.53
CA ASN A 38 9.34 1.76 18.93
C ASN A 38 9.53 2.88 17.90
N ALA A 39 8.88 2.79 16.73
CA ALA A 39 9.05 3.73 15.64
C ALA A 39 8.08 4.92 15.69
N ASP A 40 8.64 6.12 15.67
CA ASP A 40 7.93 7.37 15.48
C ASP A 40 7.94 7.74 13.98
N ILE A 41 6.77 8.07 13.43
CA ILE A 41 6.62 8.40 12.00
C ILE A 41 6.04 9.79 11.83
N LEU A 42 6.57 10.58 10.89
CA LEU A 42 5.97 11.82 10.43
C LEU A 42 5.40 11.65 9.04
N ILE A 43 4.19 12.16 8.79
CA ILE A 43 3.54 12.14 7.48
C ILE A 43 3.13 13.56 7.12
N SER A 44 3.69 14.11 6.04
CA SER A 44 3.38 15.44 5.52
C SER A 44 2.45 15.39 4.30
N GLY A 45 1.37 16.17 4.37
CA GLY A 45 0.26 16.22 3.43
C GLY A 45 -0.90 15.33 3.89
N MET A 46 -2.06 15.92 4.21
CA MET A 46 -3.24 15.21 4.75
C MET A 46 -4.44 15.27 3.81
N ARG A 47 -4.16 15.16 2.51
CA ARG A 47 -5.16 14.80 1.48
C ARG A 47 -5.37 13.28 1.49
N GLY A 48 -6.12 12.74 0.53
CA GLY A 48 -6.50 11.33 0.53
C GLY A 48 -5.33 10.32 0.53
N LEU A 49 -4.20 10.65 -0.13
CA LEU A 49 -2.99 9.79 -0.08
C LEU A 49 -2.38 9.73 1.33
N GLY A 50 -2.16 10.88 1.96
CA GLY A 50 -1.55 10.94 3.29
C GLY A 50 -2.41 10.29 4.37
N VAL A 51 -3.74 10.46 4.32
CA VAL A 51 -4.64 9.79 5.28
C VAL A 51 -4.65 8.27 5.09
N GLU A 52 -4.54 7.77 3.85
CA GLU A 52 -4.45 6.34 3.58
C GLU A 52 -3.16 5.74 4.14
N ILE A 53 -2.02 6.41 3.96
CA ILE A 53 -0.75 5.99 4.56
C ILE A 53 -0.84 6.00 6.09
N ALA A 54 -1.37 7.09 6.66
CA ALA A 54 -1.51 7.24 8.10
C ALA A 54 -2.43 6.17 8.72
N LYS A 55 -3.60 5.90 8.11
CA LYS A 55 -4.51 4.83 8.52
C LYS A 55 -3.76 3.51 8.62
N ASN A 56 -3.06 3.11 7.55
CA ASN A 56 -2.38 1.81 7.51
C ASN A 56 -1.27 1.73 8.57
N LEU A 57 -0.46 2.76 8.77
CA LEU A 57 0.61 2.77 9.77
C LEU A 57 0.09 2.72 11.21
N ILE A 58 -1.01 3.42 11.50
CA ILE A 58 -1.65 3.39 12.82
C ILE A 58 -2.25 2.00 13.10
N LEU A 59 -2.90 1.40 12.11
CA LEU A 59 -3.43 0.04 12.22
C LEU A 59 -2.30 -1.00 12.38
N CYS A 60 -1.16 -0.81 11.71
CA CYS A 60 0.03 -1.63 11.88
C CYS A 60 0.64 -1.56 13.29
N GLY A 61 0.32 -0.53 14.07
CA GLY A 61 0.75 -0.43 15.47
C GLY A 61 2.14 0.14 15.69
N VAL A 62 2.48 1.21 14.96
CA VAL A 62 3.69 1.99 15.22
C VAL A 62 3.63 2.71 16.59
N LYS A 63 4.74 3.23 17.10
CA LYS A 63 4.74 3.94 18.40
C LYS A 63 3.89 5.20 18.35
N SER A 64 4.18 6.06 17.39
CA SER A 64 3.48 7.33 17.22
C SER A 64 3.48 7.79 15.77
N VAL A 65 2.45 8.55 15.42
CA VAL A 65 2.31 9.20 14.11
C VAL A 65 2.07 10.69 14.32
N ILE A 66 2.90 11.52 13.68
CA ILE A 66 2.73 12.96 13.57
C ILE A 66 2.16 13.24 12.18
N VAL A 67 0.92 13.71 12.11
CA VAL A 67 0.32 14.15 10.85
C VAL A 67 0.56 15.65 10.65
N HIS A 68 1.01 16.04 9.46
CA HIS A 68 1.37 17.41 9.14
C HIS A 68 0.65 17.89 7.88
N ASP A 69 0.05 19.09 7.93
CA ASP A 69 -0.45 19.82 6.77
C ASP A 69 -0.67 21.29 7.15
N CYS A 70 -0.16 22.23 6.36
CA CYS A 70 -0.36 23.66 6.58
C CYS A 70 -1.67 24.19 5.99
N ASN A 71 -2.37 23.40 5.17
CA ASN A 71 -3.54 23.84 4.43
C ASN A 71 -4.85 23.54 5.17
N ASN A 72 -5.87 24.30 4.83
CA ASN A 72 -7.23 24.06 5.29
C ASN A 72 -7.98 23.12 4.34
N VAL A 73 -8.99 22.45 4.87
CA VAL A 73 -9.90 21.60 4.10
C VAL A 73 -10.61 22.46 3.04
N ASP A 74 -10.46 22.07 1.79
CA ASP A 74 -11.20 22.61 0.64
C ASP A 74 -12.31 21.62 0.25
N TYR A 75 -13.36 22.12 -0.38
CA TYR A 75 -14.48 21.27 -0.83
C TYR A 75 -14.00 20.11 -1.71
N LYS A 76 -12.98 20.35 -2.54
CA LYS A 76 -12.49 19.33 -3.48
C LYS A 76 -11.80 18.17 -2.76
N ASP A 77 -11.25 18.39 -1.57
CA ASP A 77 -10.57 17.34 -0.79
C ASP A 77 -11.53 16.18 -0.42
N LEU A 78 -12.84 16.45 -0.38
CA LEU A 78 -13.88 15.44 -0.13
C LEU A 78 -13.98 14.37 -1.23
N SER A 79 -13.30 14.56 -2.38
CA SER A 79 -13.23 13.57 -3.46
C SER A 79 -12.45 12.32 -3.07
N SER A 80 -11.56 12.46 -2.09
CA SER A 80 -10.54 11.44 -1.86
C SER A 80 -10.17 11.27 -0.37
N GLN A 81 -10.42 12.29 0.46
CA GLN A 81 -10.21 12.24 1.92
C GLN A 81 -11.51 11.85 2.65
N TYR A 82 -11.60 10.59 3.07
CA TYR A 82 -12.80 9.96 3.66
C TYR A 82 -13.12 10.32 5.13
N TYR A 83 -12.29 11.13 5.79
CA TYR A 83 -12.55 11.68 7.12
C TYR A 83 -13.07 13.12 7.11
N PHE A 84 -13.01 13.81 5.97
CA PHE A 84 -13.57 15.15 5.86
C PHE A 84 -15.07 15.11 5.56
N SER A 85 -15.77 16.06 6.16
CA SER A 85 -17.16 16.40 5.88
C SER A 85 -17.26 17.85 5.42
N GLU A 86 -18.44 18.25 4.92
CA GLU A 86 -18.70 19.64 4.54
C GLU A 86 -18.58 20.62 5.72
N PHE A 87 -18.72 20.14 6.97
CA PHE A 87 -18.56 20.94 8.18
C PHE A 87 -17.10 21.25 8.53
N ASP A 88 -16.15 20.52 7.92
CA ASP A 88 -14.72 20.67 8.19
C ASP A 88 -14.06 21.71 7.27
N ILE A 89 -14.78 22.19 6.25
CA ILE A 89 -14.27 23.15 5.27
C ILE A 89 -13.77 24.41 5.98
N GLY A 90 -12.54 24.80 5.65
CA GLY A 90 -11.85 25.95 6.25
C GLY A 90 -11.10 25.65 7.56
N GLN A 91 -11.26 24.46 8.16
CA GLN A 91 -10.44 24.00 9.28
C GLN A 91 -9.12 23.38 8.77
N ASN A 92 -8.09 23.28 9.62
CA ASN A 92 -6.82 22.70 9.21
C ASN A 92 -6.95 21.18 8.93
N ARG A 93 -6.39 20.71 7.81
CA ARG A 93 -6.49 19.30 7.39
C ARG A 93 -5.90 18.33 8.41
N ALA A 94 -4.73 18.62 8.96
CA ALA A 94 -4.04 17.73 9.90
C ALA A 94 -4.75 17.65 11.25
N GLU A 95 -5.28 18.78 11.74
CA GLU A 95 -6.07 18.85 12.96
C GLU A 95 -7.33 17.97 12.88
N VAL A 96 -8.16 18.17 11.85
CA VAL A 96 -9.40 17.40 11.62
C VAL A 96 -9.07 15.90 11.49
N THR A 97 -8.04 15.56 10.72
CA THR A 97 -7.67 14.17 10.46
C THR A 97 -7.15 13.45 11.71
N LYS A 98 -6.40 14.16 12.57
CA LYS A 98 -5.83 13.59 13.80
C LYS A 98 -6.89 13.01 14.73
N GLU A 99 -8.05 13.65 14.87
CA GLU A 99 -9.12 13.14 15.74
C GLU A 99 -9.60 11.77 15.28
N LYS A 100 -9.91 11.64 13.98
CA LYS A 100 -10.40 10.38 13.40
C LYS A 100 -9.35 9.27 13.41
N LEU A 101 -8.11 9.60 13.07
CA LEU A 101 -6.99 8.65 13.08
C LEU A 101 -6.70 8.12 14.49
N SER A 102 -6.87 8.94 15.53
CA SER A 102 -6.68 8.52 16.93
C SER A 102 -7.66 7.43 17.37
N GLU A 103 -8.83 7.31 16.71
CA GLU A 103 -9.85 6.29 17.03
C GLU A 103 -9.54 4.90 16.45
N LEU A 104 -8.56 4.79 15.54
CA LEU A 104 -8.21 3.53 14.87
C LEU A 104 -7.47 2.56 15.79
N ASN A 105 -6.50 3.08 16.56
CA ASN A 105 -5.67 2.24 17.40
C ASN A 105 -5.23 2.96 18.69
N ASN A 106 -5.81 2.55 19.81
CA ASN A 106 -5.53 3.11 21.15
C ASN A 106 -4.07 2.93 21.60
N ASN A 107 -3.30 2.06 20.93
CA ASN A 107 -1.89 1.82 21.25
C ASN A 107 -0.92 2.76 20.51
N VAL A 108 -1.42 3.57 19.56
CA VAL A 108 -0.61 4.47 18.75
C VAL A 108 -0.90 5.91 19.14
N ASN A 109 0.13 6.68 19.50
CA ASN A 109 -0.04 8.09 19.81
C ASN A 109 -0.11 8.92 18.52
N VAL A 110 -1.25 9.56 18.25
CA VAL A 110 -1.43 10.42 17.07
C VAL A 110 -1.45 11.89 17.47
N THR A 111 -0.55 12.67 16.87
CA THR A 111 -0.45 14.12 17.07
C THR A 111 -0.45 14.86 15.74
N TYR A 112 -0.63 16.18 15.74
CA TYR A 112 -0.63 16.97 14.52
C TYR A 112 0.29 18.19 14.61
N SER A 113 0.69 18.70 13.44
CA SER A 113 1.36 19.99 13.28
C SER A 113 0.85 20.70 12.04
N SER A 114 0.73 22.03 12.13
CA SER A 114 0.46 22.93 11.00
C SER A 114 1.58 23.97 10.81
N SER A 115 2.73 23.76 11.46
CA SER A 115 3.93 24.59 11.31
C SER A 115 4.68 24.24 10.03
N ASN A 116 5.22 25.25 9.34
CA ASN A 116 6.04 25.03 8.16
C ASN A 116 7.22 24.08 8.43
N ILE A 117 7.61 23.31 7.41
CA ILE A 117 8.75 22.40 7.48
C ILE A 117 10.02 23.17 7.15
N ASP A 118 10.62 23.75 8.19
CA ASP A 118 11.96 24.33 8.15
C ASP A 118 12.97 23.45 8.90
N GLU A 119 14.23 23.87 8.93
CA GLU A 119 15.28 23.13 9.64
C GLU A 119 14.97 22.95 11.13
N ASP A 120 14.38 23.96 11.77
CA ASP A 120 13.99 23.91 13.19
C ASP A 120 12.90 22.85 13.41
N PHE A 121 11.91 22.79 12.51
CA PHE A 121 10.87 21.77 12.52
C PHE A 121 11.47 20.36 12.40
N LEU A 122 12.38 20.16 11.44
CA LEU A 122 13.02 18.87 11.19
C LEU A 122 13.92 18.44 12.36
N GLN A 123 14.67 19.38 12.97
CA GLN A 123 15.51 19.11 14.14
C GLN A 123 14.68 18.78 15.39
N LYS A 124 13.52 19.43 15.55
CA LYS A 124 12.59 19.21 16.67
C LYS A 124 11.90 17.86 16.58
N HIS A 125 11.51 17.43 15.38
CA HIS A 125 10.75 16.20 15.16
C HIS A 125 11.64 15.07 14.64
N LYS A 126 12.49 14.54 15.54
CA LYS A 126 13.29 13.34 15.25
C LYS A 126 12.38 12.12 15.18
N VAL A 127 12.23 11.57 13.99
CA VAL A 127 11.40 10.41 13.67
C VAL A 127 12.23 9.34 12.98
N ASN A 128 11.77 8.10 13.03
CA ASN A 128 12.41 6.98 12.34
C ASN A 128 12.15 7.04 10.84
N VAL A 129 10.93 7.42 10.46
CA VAL A 129 10.51 7.54 9.06
C VAL A 129 9.83 8.89 8.83
N PHE A 130 10.23 9.57 7.76
CA PHE A 130 9.54 10.73 7.22
C PHE A 130 8.84 10.32 5.93
N VAL A 131 7.51 10.46 5.89
CA VAL A 131 6.69 10.28 4.70
C VAL A 131 6.27 11.65 4.15
N LEU A 132 6.58 11.91 2.89
CA LEU A 132 6.17 13.14 2.19
C LEU A 132 5.18 12.79 1.08
N THR A 133 4.09 13.57 0.97
CA THR A 133 3.06 13.33 -0.05
C THR A 133 2.74 14.59 -0.86
N ASP A 134 2.71 14.44 -2.18
CA ASP A 134 2.23 15.45 -3.15
C ASP A 134 2.81 16.88 -2.99
N ASP A 135 4.05 16.99 -2.51
CA ASP A 135 4.76 18.26 -2.33
C ASP A 135 5.46 18.69 -3.64
N ASP A 136 6.01 19.91 -3.67
CA ASP A 136 6.80 20.35 -4.81
C ASP A 136 8.18 19.66 -4.85
N ILE A 137 8.72 19.50 -6.06
CA ILE A 137 9.94 18.70 -6.27
C ILE A 137 11.15 19.27 -5.53
N ASP A 138 11.22 20.59 -5.38
CA ASP A 138 12.35 21.27 -4.75
C ASP A 138 12.33 21.00 -3.23
N ASN A 139 11.15 21.04 -2.61
CA ASN A 139 10.95 20.61 -1.23
C ASN A 139 11.19 19.11 -1.04
N GLN A 140 10.74 18.27 -1.98
CA GLN A 140 11.00 16.82 -1.92
C GLN A 140 12.49 16.52 -1.88
N VAL A 141 13.28 17.14 -2.76
CA VAL A 141 14.75 16.99 -2.78
C VAL A 141 15.35 17.53 -1.48
N LYS A 142 14.97 18.74 -1.07
CA LYS A 142 15.49 19.37 0.17
C LYS A 142 15.24 18.51 1.41
N ILE A 143 14.01 18.00 1.59
CA ILE A 143 13.64 17.16 2.73
C ILE A 143 14.31 15.79 2.62
N GLY A 144 14.37 15.22 1.42
CA GLY A 144 15.03 13.94 1.16
C GLY A 144 16.52 13.97 1.50
N ASP A 145 17.24 15.00 1.02
CA ASP A 145 18.67 15.19 1.33
C ASP A 145 18.88 15.37 2.84
N TYR A 146 18.05 16.18 3.51
CA TYR A 146 18.12 16.32 4.97
C TYR A 146 17.93 14.96 5.68
N CYS A 147 16.95 14.17 5.25
CA CYS A 147 16.69 12.86 5.83
C CYS A 147 17.89 11.92 5.63
N HIS A 148 18.46 11.87 4.43
CA HIS A 148 19.63 11.06 4.10
C HIS A 148 20.84 11.42 4.98
N GLU A 149 21.14 12.71 5.10
CA GLU A 149 22.27 13.22 5.91
C GLU A 149 22.13 12.92 7.40
N HIS A 150 20.89 12.83 7.91
CA HIS A 150 20.60 12.63 9.33
C HIS A 150 20.20 11.17 9.66
N GLY A 151 20.25 10.26 8.68
CA GLY A 151 19.89 8.85 8.87
C GLY A 151 18.39 8.61 9.13
N ILE A 152 17.53 9.54 8.74
CA ILE A 152 16.07 9.40 8.79
C ILE A 152 15.63 8.67 7.53
N LYS A 153 14.83 7.61 7.66
CA LYS A 153 14.32 6.88 6.51
C LYS A 153 13.26 7.74 5.80
N PHE A 154 13.34 7.84 4.48
CA PHE A 154 12.48 8.71 3.70
C PHE A 154 11.62 7.91 2.73
N VAL A 155 10.32 8.18 2.73
CA VAL A 155 9.35 7.67 1.74
C VAL A 155 8.63 8.86 1.13
N ASN A 156 8.73 9.03 -0.17
CA ASN A 156 8.01 10.06 -0.91
C ASN A 156 6.97 9.39 -1.81
N ALA A 157 5.72 9.81 -1.72
CA ALA A 157 4.63 9.24 -2.49
C ALA A 157 3.80 10.33 -3.15
N ASN A 158 3.63 10.28 -4.46
CA ASN A 158 2.91 11.30 -5.23
C ASN A 158 1.83 10.65 -6.09
N ILE A 159 0.69 11.32 -6.22
CA ILE A 159 -0.38 10.96 -7.15
C ILE A 159 -0.72 12.15 -8.03
N LYS A 160 -0.92 11.87 -9.32
CA LYS A 160 -1.36 12.83 -10.33
C LYS A 160 -2.42 12.17 -11.20
N GLY A 161 -3.69 12.29 -10.82
CA GLY A 161 -4.81 11.63 -11.49
C GLY A 161 -4.69 10.10 -11.45
N LEU A 162 -4.45 9.50 -12.61
CA LEU A 162 -4.32 8.05 -12.79
C LEU A 162 -2.89 7.53 -12.56
N PHE A 163 -1.94 8.42 -12.28
CA PHE A 163 -0.52 8.10 -12.14
C PHE A 163 -0.10 8.18 -10.67
N GLY A 164 0.75 7.25 -10.24
CA GLY A 164 1.37 7.20 -8.93
C GLY A 164 2.88 7.04 -9.02
N GLN A 165 3.58 7.62 -8.05
CA GLN A 165 5.02 7.49 -7.87
C GLN A 165 5.33 7.22 -6.40
N ILE A 166 6.24 6.30 -6.13
CA ILE A 166 6.87 6.12 -4.82
C ILE A 166 8.38 6.20 -5.00
N PHE A 167 9.05 6.89 -4.07
CA PHE A 167 10.49 6.90 -3.89
C PHE A 167 10.83 6.50 -2.46
N CYS A 168 11.84 5.63 -2.30
CA CYS A 168 12.35 5.23 -1.00
C CYS A 168 13.85 5.54 -0.90
N ASP A 169 14.26 6.08 0.26
CA ASP A 169 15.65 6.23 0.67
C ASP A 169 15.81 5.82 2.13
N PHE A 170 16.39 4.63 2.34
CA PHE A 170 16.57 4.03 3.66
C PHE A 170 18.02 4.06 4.14
N ASP A 171 18.81 5.03 3.67
CA ASP A 171 20.26 5.17 3.91
C ASP A 171 21.17 4.25 3.09
N GLN A 172 22.46 4.58 3.08
CA GLN A 172 23.47 3.90 2.27
C GLN A 172 23.75 2.46 2.69
N ASN A 173 23.49 2.03 3.92
CA ASN A 173 23.79 0.71 4.46
C ASN A 173 22.58 0.08 5.17
N PHE A 174 21.41 0.17 4.54
CA PHE A 174 20.17 -0.41 5.06
C PHE A 174 20.28 -1.94 5.12
N LYS A 175 19.96 -2.55 6.27
CA LYS A 175 19.98 -4.00 6.44
C LYS A 175 18.58 -4.59 6.24
N VAL A 176 18.48 -5.56 5.34
CA VAL A 176 17.30 -6.38 5.12
C VAL A 176 17.56 -7.76 5.70
N PHE A 177 16.82 -8.14 6.74
CA PHE A 177 16.98 -9.42 7.44
C PHE A 177 16.20 -10.57 6.78
N ASP A 178 15.22 -10.24 5.95
CA ASP A 178 14.38 -11.18 5.24
C ASP A 178 13.91 -10.55 3.92
N THR A 179 14.37 -11.05 2.79
CA THR A 179 14.17 -10.39 1.49
C THR A 179 12.86 -10.77 0.82
N ASN A 180 12.36 -12.00 1.07
CA ASN A 180 11.21 -12.57 0.38
C ASN A 180 9.98 -12.74 1.29
N GLY A 181 10.16 -12.81 2.61
CA GLY A 181 9.05 -12.98 3.54
C GLY A 181 8.53 -14.40 3.70
N GLU A 182 9.10 -15.36 2.97
CA GLU A 182 8.77 -16.78 3.10
C GLU A 182 9.25 -17.29 4.46
N ASP A 183 8.57 -18.31 5.00
CA ASP A 183 9.08 -18.97 6.19
C ASP A 183 10.46 -19.55 5.91
N SER A 184 11.38 -19.45 6.88
CA SER A 184 12.63 -20.21 6.79
C SER A 184 12.26 -21.68 6.58
N ILE A 185 12.82 -22.27 5.52
CA ILE A 185 12.52 -23.65 5.16
C ILE A 185 12.76 -24.55 6.37
N THR A 186 11.80 -25.46 6.59
CA THR A 186 11.83 -26.43 7.67
C THR A 186 13.11 -27.24 7.67
N GLU A 187 13.52 -27.68 8.85
CA GLU A 187 14.59 -28.64 9.03
C GLU A 187 14.37 -29.88 8.14
N GLU A 188 15.19 -30.03 7.09
CA GLU A 188 15.13 -31.14 6.15
C GLU A 188 16.08 -32.26 6.61
N ILE A 189 15.69 -33.51 6.35
CA ILE A 189 16.50 -34.67 6.74
C ILE A 189 17.51 -34.98 5.64
N VAL A 190 18.79 -35.06 6.02
CA VAL A 190 19.87 -35.44 5.11
C VAL A 190 19.78 -36.94 4.82
N ASP A 191 19.78 -37.30 3.54
CA ASP A 191 19.85 -38.69 3.09
C ASP A 191 21.30 -39.10 2.85
N SER A 192 22.07 -38.28 2.13
CA SER A 192 23.49 -38.51 1.88
C SER A 192 24.28 -37.23 1.63
N ILE A 193 25.58 -37.28 1.91
CA ILE A 193 26.55 -36.25 1.56
C ILE A 193 27.74 -36.93 0.86
N SER A 194 28.07 -36.51 -0.36
CA SER A 194 29.24 -37.04 -1.07
C SER A 194 30.53 -36.56 -0.40
N HIS A 195 31.58 -37.39 -0.49
CA HIS A 195 32.93 -37.06 -0.03
C HIS A 195 33.82 -36.83 -1.26
N ASP A 196 33.67 -35.65 -1.88
CA ASP A 196 34.27 -35.30 -3.17
C ASP A 196 34.58 -33.79 -3.26
N GLU A 197 35.31 -33.38 -4.29
CA GLU A 197 35.60 -31.97 -4.61
C GLU A 197 34.32 -31.16 -4.84
N ILE A 198 33.29 -31.83 -5.36
CA ILE A 198 31.93 -31.31 -5.45
C ILE A 198 31.08 -32.11 -4.47
N GLY A 199 31.00 -31.63 -3.23
CA GLY A 199 30.14 -32.15 -2.18
C GLY A 199 28.68 -31.93 -2.53
N VAL A 200 27.99 -33.00 -2.91
CA VAL A 200 26.57 -33.05 -3.23
C VAL A 200 25.84 -33.61 -2.02
N VAL A 201 24.82 -32.89 -1.58
CA VAL A 201 23.91 -33.29 -0.52
C VAL A 201 22.60 -33.72 -1.18
N SER A 202 22.08 -34.86 -0.76
CA SER A 202 20.73 -35.31 -1.08
C SER A 202 19.89 -35.31 0.19
N ILE A 203 18.66 -34.79 0.11
CA ILE A 203 17.68 -34.87 1.21
C ILE A 203 16.77 -36.10 1.04
N ALA A 204 16.05 -36.45 2.10
CA ALA A 204 15.10 -37.55 2.08
C ALA A 204 13.98 -37.35 1.03
N THR A 205 13.73 -38.37 0.21
CA THR A 205 12.92 -38.30 -1.03
C THR A 205 11.42 -38.02 -0.89
N TYR A 206 10.90 -37.88 0.33
CA TYR A 206 9.48 -37.58 0.57
C TYR A 206 9.19 -36.09 0.75
N THR A 207 10.22 -35.23 0.84
CA THR A 207 10.11 -33.77 0.88
C THR A 207 11.01 -33.14 -0.19
N LYS A 208 10.59 -31.98 -0.73
CA LYS A 208 11.46 -31.12 -1.55
C LYS A 208 12.04 -30.07 -0.63
N HIS A 209 13.34 -29.76 -0.73
CA HIS A 209 13.93 -28.78 0.20
C HIS A 209 13.39 -27.38 -0.01
N GLY A 210 13.06 -26.97 -1.23
CA GLY A 210 12.63 -25.59 -1.49
C GLY A 210 13.74 -24.53 -1.40
N PHE A 211 14.97 -24.88 -1.00
CA PHE A 211 16.11 -23.95 -0.98
C PHE A 211 16.32 -23.27 -2.33
N GLU A 212 16.80 -22.01 -2.29
CA GLU A 212 17.14 -21.21 -3.47
C GLU A 212 18.64 -21.24 -3.77
N ASP A 213 19.00 -21.09 -5.06
CA ASP A 213 20.40 -21.05 -5.48
C ASP A 213 21.15 -19.87 -4.84
N GLY A 214 22.30 -20.15 -4.24
CA GLY A 214 23.11 -19.15 -3.53
C GLY A 214 22.67 -18.85 -2.09
N SER A 215 21.64 -19.51 -1.58
CA SER A 215 21.27 -19.47 -0.15
C SER A 215 22.34 -20.11 0.73
N TYR A 216 22.24 -19.91 2.05
CA TYR A 216 23.12 -20.53 3.03
C TYR A 216 22.34 -21.57 3.83
N VAL A 217 22.99 -22.68 4.18
CA VAL A 217 22.42 -23.72 5.03
C VAL A 217 23.37 -24.07 6.17
N THR A 218 22.81 -24.60 7.26
CA THR A 218 23.56 -25.17 8.39
C THR A 218 23.07 -26.58 8.68
N PHE A 219 24.01 -27.46 8.98
CA PHE A 219 23.76 -28.87 9.28
C PHE A 219 23.76 -29.12 10.79
N HIS A 220 22.93 -30.05 11.25
CA HIS A 220 22.84 -30.45 12.65
C HIS A 220 22.83 -31.97 12.78
N GLY A 221 23.59 -32.52 13.73
CA GLY A 221 23.52 -33.94 14.09
C GLY A 221 23.99 -34.94 13.01
N VAL A 222 24.72 -34.50 11.99
CA VAL A 222 25.29 -35.37 10.95
C VAL A 222 26.37 -36.29 11.56
N LYS A 223 26.27 -37.61 11.34
CA LYS A 223 27.27 -38.59 11.80
C LYS A 223 28.29 -38.92 10.70
N GLY A 224 29.51 -39.25 11.13
CA GLY A 224 30.63 -39.59 10.24
C GLY A 224 31.32 -38.39 9.61
N MET A 225 30.56 -37.35 9.23
CA MET A 225 31.06 -36.07 8.69
C MET A 225 30.83 -34.93 9.68
N THR A 226 31.40 -35.03 10.90
CA THR A 226 31.04 -34.13 12.01
C THR A 226 31.47 -32.68 11.83
N GLU A 227 32.45 -32.43 10.96
CA GLU A 227 33.01 -31.10 10.65
C GLU A 227 32.00 -30.18 9.96
N ILE A 228 30.91 -30.73 9.42
CA ILE A 228 29.86 -29.96 8.76
C ILE A 228 28.85 -29.37 9.76
N ASN A 229 28.73 -29.96 10.96
CA ASN A 229 27.73 -29.57 11.94
C ASN A 229 27.98 -28.15 12.46
N ASP A 230 26.91 -27.38 12.64
CA ASP A 230 26.93 -26.00 13.15
C ASP A 230 27.77 -25.02 12.29
N HIS A 231 28.08 -25.41 11.05
CA HIS A 231 28.78 -24.57 10.06
C HIS A 231 27.86 -24.20 8.90
N GLU A 232 28.06 -22.99 8.36
CA GLU A 232 27.27 -22.44 7.26
C GLU A 232 27.92 -22.74 5.90
N PHE A 233 27.12 -23.18 4.95
CA PHE A 233 27.54 -23.49 3.59
C PHE A 233 26.68 -22.72 2.60
N LYS A 234 27.33 -22.02 1.66
CA LYS A 234 26.62 -21.46 0.50
C LYS A 234 26.30 -22.59 -0.46
N ILE A 235 25.06 -22.68 -0.91
CA ILE A 235 24.60 -23.80 -1.74
C ILE A 235 24.48 -23.43 -3.23
N THR A 236 24.60 -24.44 -4.08
CA THR A 236 24.14 -24.38 -5.48
C THR A 236 23.08 -25.45 -5.70
N VAL A 237 21.86 -25.05 -6.06
CA VAL A 237 20.72 -25.97 -6.18
C VAL A 237 20.82 -26.72 -7.52
N LEU A 238 20.76 -28.05 -7.48
CA LEU A 238 20.80 -28.89 -8.68
C LEU A 238 19.39 -29.27 -9.13
N ASP A 239 18.58 -29.75 -8.19
CA ASP A 239 17.18 -30.14 -8.40
C ASP A 239 16.41 -30.03 -7.05
N PRO A 240 15.11 -30.36 -6.97
CA PRO A 240 14.33 -30.21 -5.73
C PRO A 240 14.77 -31.07 -4.53
N TYR A 241 15.71 -31.98 -4.71
CA TYR A 241 16.17 -32.93 -3.69
C TYR A 241 17.69 -32.87 -3.46
N THR A 242 18.45 -32.19 -4.33
CA THR A 242 19.91 -32.18 -4.26
C THR A 242 20.52 -30.81 -4.47
N PHE A 243 21.61 -30.54 -3.75
CA PHE A 243 22.36 -29.29 -3.84
C PHE A 243 23.85 -29.50 -3.52
N ILE A 244 24.69 -28.56 -3.95
CA ILE A 244 26.15 -28.58 -3.75
C ILE A 244 26.54 -27.67 -2.58
N ILE A 245 27.49 -28.10 -1.75
CA ILE A 245 28.04 -27.33 -0.61
C ILE A 245 29.54 -27.02 -0.72
N GLY A 246 30.20 -27.42 -1.80
CA GLY A 246 31.65 -27.22 -2.02
C GLY A 246 32.50 -28.46 -1.70
N ASP A 247 33.81 -28.29 -1.49
CA ASP A 247 34.76 -29.39 -1.30
C ASP A 247 34.60 -30.05 0.09
N THR A 248 34.32 -31.35 0.09
CA THR A 248 34.08 -32.15 1.30
C THR A 248 35.19 -33.19 1.56
N ARG A 249 36.25 -33.23 0.74
CA ARG A 249 37.34 -34.22 0.84
C ARG A 249 38.15 -34.12 2.14
N ASN A 250 38.10 -32.96 2.80
CA ASN A 250 38.80 -32.73 4.06
C ASN A 250 37.95 -33.10 5.29
N PHE A 251 36.70 -33.54 5.10
CA PHE A 251 35.81 -33.95 6.19
C PHE A 251 35.80 -35.47 6.37
N GLY A 252 35.21 -35.96 7.46
CA GLY A 252 34.92 -37.38 7.58
C GLY A 252 33.92 -37.88 6.53
N VAL A 253 33.77 -39.21 6.41
CA VAL A 253 32.80 -39.81 5.49
C VAL A 253 31.43 -39.87 6.17
N TYR A 254 30.39 -39.42 5.48
CA TYR A 254 29.02 -39.46 6.00
C TYR A 254 28.59 -40.89 6.37
N GLU A 255 28.10 -41.08 7.59
CA GLU A 255 27.66 -42.38 8.14
C GLU A 255 26.14 -42.47 8.38
N GLY A 256 25.40 -41.37 8.21
CA GLY A 256 23.95 -41.29 8.42
C GLY A 256 23.53 -40.16 9.34
N GLU A 257 22.22 -40.02 9.50
CA GLU A 257 21.56 -39.01 10.34
C GLU A 257 21.89 -37.56 9.96
N GLY A 258 21.19 -36.64 10.61
CA GLY A 258 21.39 -35.22 10.51
C GLY A 258 20.32 -34.51 9.71
N THR A 259 20.27 -33.22 9.96
CA THR A 259 19.31 -32.31 9.36
C THR A 259 20.01 -31.09 8.78
N VAL A 260 19.32 -30.38 7.90
CA VAL A 260 19.81 -29.17 7.27
C VAL A 260 18.72 -28.09 7.32
N THR A 261 19.11 -26.90 7.74
CA THR A 261 18.23 -25.73 7.89
C THR A 261 18.76 -24.56 7.09
N GLU A 262 17.88 -23.80 6.43
CA GLU A 262 18.26 -22.56 5.75
C GLU A 262 18.66 -21.46 6.75
N VAL A 263 19.69 -20.70 6.40
CA VAL A 263 20.13 -19.51 7.13
C VAL A 263 19.88 -18.28 6.27
N LYS A 264 18.89 -17.47 6.68
CA LYS A 264 18.62 -16.17 6.06
C LYS A 264 19.72 -15.17 6.43
N LYS A 265 20.58 -14.84 5.47
CA LYS A 265 21.62 -13.82 5.64
C LYS A 265 21.03 -12.44 5.42
N ALA A 266 21.36 -11.51 6.32
CA ALA A 266 21.01 -10.11 6.13
C ALA A 266 21.72 -9.55 4.89
N GLU A 267 20.96 -8.92 4.01
CA GLU A 267 21.47 -8.21 2.82
C GLU A 267 21.60 -6.72 3.13
N THR A 268 22.68 -6.09 2.66
CA THR A 268 22.83 -4.63 2.72
C THR A 268 22.35 -4.02 1.41
N VAL A 269 21.33 -3.17 1.50
CA VAL A 269 20.80 -2.40 0.38
C VAL A 269 21.32 -0.98 0.46
N HIS A 270 21.86 -0.50 -0.67
CA HIS A 270 22.42 0.84 -0.78
C HIS A 270 21.43 1.81 -1.43
N PHE A 271 20.95 2.79 -0.66
CA PHE A 271 20.14 3.89 -1.17
C PHE A 271 20.97 5.12 -1.50
N MET A 272 20.46 5.91 -2.45
CA MET A 272 21.02 7.18 -2.89
C MET A 272 20.03 8.26 -2.48
N SER A 273 20.55 9.46 -2.19
CA SER A 273 19.67 10.61 -1.97
C SER A 273 18.87 10.94 -3.24
N MET A 274 17.77 11.66 -3.05
CA MET A 274 16.87 12.02 -4.13
C MET A 274 17.53 13.01 -5.09
N SER A 275 18.25 12.51 -6.10
CA SER A 275 18.76 13.34 -7.18
C SER A 275 17.65 13.74 -8.16
N ALA A 276 17.84 14.83 -8.91
CA ALA A 276 16.91 15.33 -9.92
C ALA A 276 16.67 14.38 -11.12
N ASN A 277 17.14 13.13 -11.08
CA ASN A 277 16.97 12.13 -12.14
C ASN A 277 15.63 11.38 -12.01
N LEU A 278 14.55 12.14 -11.83
CA LEU A 278 13.18 11.67 -11.65
C LEU A 278 12.51 11.34 -13.00
N HIS A 279 11.40 10.60 -13.03
CA HIS A 279 10.65 10.41 -14.27
C HIS A 279 10.21 11.75 -14.88
N LEU A 280 10.46 11.90 -16.18
CA LEU A 280 10.40 13.18 -16.89
C LEU A 280 9.05 13.89 -16.75
N SER A 281 7.92 13.17 -16.70
CA SER A 281 6.60 13.79 -16.53
C SER A 281 6.41 14.45 -15.15
N PHE A 282 6.90 13.85 -14.06
CA PHE A 282 6.77 14.44 -12.72
C PHE A 282 7.68 15.67 -12.58
N GLN A 283 8.89 15.62 -13.15
CA GLN A 283 9.77 16.79 -13.25
C GLN A 283 9.17 17.89 -14.11
N GLY A 284 8.70 17.52 -15.30
CA GLY A 284 8.07 18.42 -16.25
C GLY A 284 6.86 19.13 -15.64
N LEU A 285 6.15 18.49 -14.70
CA LEU A 285 5.03 19.09 -14.00
C LEU A 285 5.47 20.22 -13.06
N SER A 286 6.55 20.01 -12.30
CA SER A 286 7.14 21.06 -11.49
C SER A 286 7.62 22.23 -12.36
N LEU A 287 8.32 21.94 -13.46
CA LEU A 287 8.78 22.97 -14.40
C LEU A 287 7.62 23.74 -15.03
N PHE A 288 6.54 23.06 -15.40
CA PHE A 288 5.33 23.68 -15.91
C PHE A 288 4.71 24.61 -14.84
N GLN A 289 4.59 24.14 -13.60
CA GLN A 289 4.05 24.93 -12.50
C GLN A 289 4.90 26.18 -12.23
N ASN A 290 6.23 26.06 -12.23
CA ASN A 290 7.13 27.19 -12.04
C ASN A 290 7.06 28.19 -13.21
N GLN A 291 6.91 27.71 -14.45
CA GLN A 291 6.84 28.56 -15.64
C GLN A 291 5.50 29.29 -15.78
N TYR A 292 4.38 28.63 -15.49
CA TYR A 292 3.03 29.14 -15.73
C TYR A 292 2.27 29.54 -14.46
N ASN A 293 2.86 29.34 -13.27
CA ASN A 293 2.24 29.56 -11.97
C ASN A 293 0.89 28.84 -11.80
N ALA A 294 0.74 27.70 -12.46
CA ALA A 294 -0.45 26.85 -12.45
C ALA A 294 -0.09 25.45 -12.95
N LEU A 295 -0.86 24.44 -12.53
CA LEU A 295 -0.82 23.12 -13.16
C LEU A 295 -1.57 23.14 -14.51
N PRO A 296 -1.26 22.20 -15.43
CA PRO A 296 -2.03 22.04 -16.67
C PRO A 296 -3.53 21.91 -16.39
N GLN A 297 -4.35 22.65 -17.12
CA GLN A 297 -5.80 22.56 -16.94
C GLN A 297 -6.31 21.19 -17.43
N PRO A 298 -7.30 20.57 -16.74
CA PRO A 298 -7.82 19.27 -17.13
C PRO A 298 -8.30 19.28 -18.58
N TRP A 299 -7.89 18.26 -19.35
CA TRP A 299 -8.24 18.08 -20.76
C TRP A 299 -7.90 19.24 -21.71
N ASN A 300 -7.09 20.21 -21.30
CA ASN A 300 -6.70 21.33 -22.13
C ASN A 300 -5.56 20.93 -23.10
N ASP A 301 -5.82 21.00 -24.41
CA ASP A 301 -4.84 20.60 -25.43
C ASP A 301 -3.64 21.55 -25.53
N ASP A 302 -3.85 22.85 -25.37
CA ASP A 302 -2.76 23.85 -25.43
C ASP A 302 -1.77 23.64 -24.28
N ASP A 303 -2.26 23.44 -23.07
CA ASP A 303 -1.44 23.16 -21.90
C ASP A 303 -0.75 21.79 -22.02
N ALA A 304 -1.43 20.79 -22.59
CA ALA A 304 -0.81 19.48 -22.84
C ALA A 304 0.32 19.55 -23.89
N ASP A 305 0.19 20.37 -24.93
CA ASP A 305 1.25 20.60 -25.91
C ASP A 305 2.42 21.39 -25.30
N LYS A 306 2.15 22.48 -24.55
CA LYS A 306 3.19 23.21 -23.80
C LYS A 306 3.93 22.29 -22.81
N PHE A 307 3.20 21.42 -22.12
CA PHE A 307 3.78 20.44 -21.20
C PHE A 307 4.68 19.44 -21.92
N TYR A 308 4.25 18.92 -23.07
CA TYR A 308 5.08 18.04 -23.89
C TYR A 308 6.39 18.73 -24.32
N GLU A 309 6.34 19.99 -24.74
CA GLU A 309 7.55 20.77 -25.10
C GLU A 309 8.54 20.90 -23.94
N ILE A 310 8.05 21.12 -22.71
CA ILE A 310 8.86 21.16 -21.50
C ILE A 310 9.53 19.80 -21.26
N VAL A 311 8.76 18.71 -21.31
CA VAL A 311 9.27 17.35 -21.10
C VAL A 311 10.29 16.96 -22.18
N GLU A 312 10.04 17.34 -23.43
CA GLU A 312 10.95 17.09 -24.54
C GLU A 312 12.25 17.87 -24.38
N LYS A 313 12.18 19.13 -23.94
CA LYS A 313 13.36 19.92 -23.60
C LYS A 313 14.16 19.29 -22.46
N LEU A 314 13.49 18.88 -21.38
CA LEU A 314 14.12 18.21 -20.24
C LEU A 314 14.85 16.92 -20.68
N ASN A 315 14.22 16.10 -21.51
CA ASN A 315 14.85 14.88 -22.05
C ASN A 315 16.09 15.20 -22.91
N ARG A 316 16.08 16.30 -23.67
CA ARG A 316 17.24 16.74 -24.46
C ARG A 316 18.39 17.26 -23.60
N GLU A 317 18.08 17.97 -22.51
CA GLU A 317 19.08 18.56 -21.62
C GLU A 317 19.74 17.49 -20.74
N ASN A 318 19.00 16.46 -20.34
CA ASN A 318 19.51 15.31 -19.57
C ASN A 318 20.09 14.20 -20.48
N ARG A 319 20.62 14.55 -21.66
CA ARG A 319 21.08 13.59 -22.69
C ARG A 319 22.31 12.75 -22.32
N GLU A 320 23.04 13.10 -21.27
CA GLU A 320 24.11 12.24 -20.74
C GLU A 320 23.57 11.16 -19.77
N GLN A 321 22.28 11.21 -19.44
CA GLN A 321 21.57 10.35 -18.48
C GLN A 321 20.33 9.66 -19.09
N VAL A 322 20.25 9.59 -20.43
CA VAL A 322 19.03 9.25 -21.21
C VAL A 322 18.33 7.98 -20.73
N LEU A 323 17.02 8.12 -20.50
CA LEU A 323 16.08 7.03 -20.24
C LEU A 323 15.39 6.50 -21.52
N THR A 324 15.36 7.24 -22.64
CA THR A 324 14.85 6.77 -23.96
C THR A 324 15.10 7.76 -25.12
N ASP A 325 15.35 7.24 -26.33
CA ASP A 325 15.42 8.02 -27.59
C ASP A 325 14.03 8.39 -28.16
N GLN A 326 12.96 7.77 -27.66
CA GLN A 326 11.59 7.96 -28.15
C GLN A 326 10.65 8.30 -27.00
N LEU A 327 10.26 9.57 -26.91
CA LEU A 327 9.18 10.01 -26.02
C LEU A 327 7.83 9.68 -26.63
N ASN A 328 6.93 9.08 -25.85
CA ASN A 328 5.56 8.88 -26.29
C ASN A 328 4.74 10.16 -26.02
N LYS A 329 4.55 10.97 -27.06
CA LYS A 329 3.79 12.23 -26.98
C LYS A 329 2.37 12.05 -26.46
N HIS A 330 1.70 10.95 -26.84
CA HIS A 330 0.32 10.68 -26.41
C HIS A 330 0.24 10.51 -24.89
N TRP A 331 1.08 9.66 -24.30
CA TRP A 331 1.09 9.42 -22.85
C TRP A 331 1.49 10.65 -22.03
N ILE A 332 2.46 11.43 -22.51
CA ILE A 332 2.88 12.68 -21.85
C ILE A 332 1.75 13.71 -21.87
N ARG A 333 1.04 13.86 -22.99
CA ARG A 333 -0.14 14.72 -23.06
C ARG A 333 -1.26 14.22 -22.15
N LEU A 334 -1.49 12.91 -22.08
CA LEU A 334 -2.53 12.33 -21.25
C LEU A 334 -2.25 12.54 -19.75
N PHE A 335 -0.98 12.44 -19.34
CA PHE A 335 -0.54 12.82 -18.01
C PHE A 335 -0.93 14.29 -17.71
N ALA A 336 -0.58 15.24 -18.58
CA ALA A 336 -0.96 16.64 -18.40
C ALA A 336 -2.48 16.84 -18.26
N LYS A 337 -3.26 16.16 -19.11
CA LYS A 337 -4.73 16.27 -19.12
C LYS A 337 -5.41 15.74 -17.85
N THR A 338 -4.75 14.85 -17.10
CA THR A 338 -5.34 14.16 -15.95
C THR A 338 -4.63 14.44 -14.62
N CYS A 339 -3.45 15.07 -14.63
CA CYS A 339 -2.57 15.22 -13.46
C CYS A 339 -3.15 15.98 -12.27
N THR A 340 -4.18 16.80 -12.50
CA THR A 340 -4.88 17.55 -11.45
C THR A 340 -5.98 16.74 -10.76
N GLY A 341 -6.29 15.54 -11.28
CA GLY A 341 -7.19 14.58 -10.67
C GLY A 341 -6.63 14.00 -9.37
N ASP A 342 -7.55 13.50 -8.56
CA ASP A 342 -7.27 12.90 -7.26
C ASP A 342 -8.31 11.82 -6.98
N LEU A 343 -7.87 10.56 -7.00
CA LEU A 343 -8.74 9.39 -7.12
C LEU A 343 -8.51 8.44 -5.95
N CYS A 344 -9.54 8.21 -5.14
CA CYS A 344 -9.47 7.35 -3.95
C CYS A 344 -8.94 5.92 -4.24
N PRO A 345 -9.27 5.26 -5.38
CA PRO A 345 -8.68 3.97 -5.71
C PRO A 345 -7.16 4.01 -5.91
N ILE A 346 -6.63 5.04 -6.60
CA ILE A 346 -5.18 5.21 -6.81
C ILE A 346 -4.49 5.47 -5.48
N GLN A 347 -5.10 6.30 -4.62
CA GLN A 347 -4.60 6.53 -3.25
C GLN A 347 -4.58 5.26 -2.41
N SER A 348 -5.59 4.40 -2.53
CA SER A 348 -5.62 3.12 -1.82
C SER A 348 -4.45 2.21 -2.21
N VAL A 349 -4.11 2.16 -3.50
CA VAL A 349 -2.98 1.38 -4.01
C VAL A 349 -1.65 1.98 -3.56
N ILE A 350 -1.40 3.25 -3.90
CA ILE A 350 -0.12 3.90 -3.62
C ILE A 350 0.09 4.09 -2.11
N GLY A 351 -0.97 4.47 -1.38
CA GLY A 351 -0.92 4.66 0.06
C GLY A 351 -0.70 3.35 0.82
N GLY A 352 -1.30 2.24 0.35
CA GLY A 352 -1.02 0.91 0.88
C GLY A 352 0.44 0.48 0.68
N ILE A 353 0.98 0.68 -0.53
CA ILE A 353 2.38 0.36 -0.83
C ILE A 353 3.32 1.27 -0.02
N ALA A 354 3.11 2.58 0.00
CA ALA A 354 3.96 3.52 0.74
C ALA A 354 3.94 3.27 2.25
N ALA A 355 2.78 2.92 2.83
CA ALA A 355 2.71 2.49 4.23
C ALA A 355 3.53 1.21 4.48
N GLN A 356 3.46 0.25 3.54
CA GLN A 356 4.27 -0.96 3.64
C GLN A 356 5.77 -0.65 3.52
N GLU A 357 6.18 0.28 2.66
CA GLU A 357 7.58 0.71 2.57
C GLU A 357 8.07 1.35 3.87
N ALA A 358 7.24 2.16 4.54
CA ALA A 358 7.56 2.68 5.87
C ALA A 358 7.68 1.56 6.93
N VAL A 359 6.86 0.50 6.84
CA VAL A 359 7.01 -0.70 7.69
C VAL A 359 8.35 -1.40 7.41
N LYS A 360 8.72 -1.57 6.13
CA LYS A 360 10.02 -2.16 5.75
C LYS A 360 11.18 -1.32 6.29
N ALA A 361 11.10 0.01 6.14
CA ALA A 361 12.12 0.95 6.60
C ALA A 361 12.44 0.84 8.10
N VAL A 362 11.41 0.59 8.92
CA VAL A 362 11.56 0.41 10.37
C VAL A 362 12.08 -0.97 10.73
N THR A 363 11.58 -2.00 10.06
CA THR A 363 11.75 -3.38 10.51
C THR A 363 12.93 -4.11 9.88
N GLY A 364 13.40 -3.66 8.72
CA GLY A 364 14.34 -4.41 7.89
C GLY A 364 13.76 -5.73 7.38
N LYS A 365 12.43 -5.93 7.46
CA LYS A 365 11.75 -7.12 6.93
C LYS A 365 11.14 -6.80 5.57
N PHE A 366 11.32 -7.72 4.62
CA PHE A 366 11.01 -7.64 3.19
C PHE A 366 11.93 -6.69 2.40
N MET A 367 12.19 -7.06 1.14
CA MET A 367 12.95 -6.21 0.22
C MET A 367 12.19 -4.89 -0.06
N PRO A 368 12.80 -3.72 0.19
CA PRO A 368 12.21 -2.43 -0.12
C PRO A 368 12.25 -2.10 -1.61
N ILE A 369 11.40 -1.16 -2.04
CA ILE A 369 11.50 -0.57 -3.37
C ILE A 369 12.85 0.14 -3.51
N ARG A 370 13.61 -0.19 -4.56
CA ARG A 370 14.92 0.39 -4.84
C ARG A 370 14.97 0.95 -6.27
N GLN A 371 14.76 2.25 -6.49
CA GLN A 371 14.34 3.29 -5.54
C GLN A 371 13.00 3.91 -5.91
N PHE A 372 12.64 3.85 -7.19
CA PHE A 372 11.39 4.37 -7.72
C PHE A 372 10.43 3.24 -8.08
N LEU A 373 9.16 3.43 -7.76
CA LEU A 373 8.05 2.70 -8.34
C LEU A 373 7.14 3.70 -9.04
N TYR A 374 6.80 3.40 -10.29
CA TYR A 374 5.79 4.12 -11.06
C TYR A 374 4.61 3.19 -11.30
N PHE A 375 3.42 3.74 -11.19
CA PHE A 375 2.17 3.04 -11.41
C PHE A 375 1.25 3.95 -12.22
N ASP A 376 0.48 3.36 -13.11
CA ASP A 376 -0.62 4.04 -13.77
C ASP A 376 -1.79 3.09 -13.98
N ALA A 377 -2.98 3.67 -14.14
CA ALA A 377 -4.21 2.95 -14.45
C ALA A 377 -4.94 3.62 -15.62
N ILE A 378 -4.19 3.97 -16.67
CA ILE A 378 -4.69 4.71 -17.83
C ILE A 378 -5.82 3.98 -18.56
N GLU A 379 -5.87 2.65 -18.46
CA GLU A 379 -6.93 1.79 -19.01
C GLU A 379 -8.31 2.06 -18.37
N CYS A 380 -8.36 2.79 -17.25
CA CYS A 380 -9.63 3.21 -16.64
C CYS A 380 -10.34 4.33 -17.44
N LEU A 381 -9.66 4.95 -18.40
CA LEU A 381 -10.27 5.92 -19.30
C LEU A 381 -11.10 5.20 -20.37
N SER A 382 -12.13 5.88 -20.89
CA SER A 382 -12.97 5.31 -21.97
C SER A 382 -12.11 4.87 -23.16
N GLU A 383 -12.49 3.77 -23.82
CA GLU A 383 -11.79 3.23 -25.00
C GLU A 383 -11.49 4.28 -26.08
N ASN A 384 -12.41 5.22 -26.31
CA ASN A 384 -12.22 6.32 -27.26
C ASN A 384 -11.04 7.24 -26.89
N VAL A 385 -10.72 7.39 -25.61
CA VAL A 385 -9.56 8.16 -25.15
C VAL A 385 -8.29 7.31 -25.19
N PHE A 386 -8.41 6.01 -24.91
CA PHE A 386 -7.29 5.08 -24.83
C PHE A 386 -6.75 4.65 -26.22
N TYR A 387 -7.63 4.40 -27.20
CA TYR A 387 -7.24 3.86 -28.51
C TYR A 387 -7.22 4.88 -29.66
N LEU A 388 -7.94 6.01 -29.58
CA LEU A 388 -7.92 7.03 -30.64
C LEU A 388 -6.70 7.93 -30.47
N SER A 389 -5.52 7.32 -30.60
CA SER A 389 -4.24 8.00 -30.61
C SER A 389 -3.89 8.61 -31.97
N ASN A 390 -4.67 8.38 -33.03
CA ASN A 390 -4.37 8.86 -34.38
C ASN A 390 -5.66 9.10 -35.19
N GLU A 391 -5.65 10.20 -35.94
CA GLU A 391 -6.65 10.64 -36.93
C GLU A 391 -7.87 11.41 -36.40
N GLY A 392 -7.72 12.75 -36.38
CA GLY A 392 -8.59 13.65 -37.15
C GLY A 392 -10.09 13.71 -36.85
N THR A 393 -10.62 12.98 -35.87
CA THR A 393 -12.01 13.11 -35.47
C THR A 393 -12.15 14.32 -34.56
N SER A 394 -12.61 15.40 -35.19
CA SER A 394 -13.21 16.59 -34.62
C SER A 394 -14.47 16.30 -33.78
N GLU A 395 -14.46 15.27 -32.94
CA GLU A 395 -15.29 15.33 -31.73
C GLU A 395 -14.49 16.11 -30.70
N SER A 396 -14.68 17.43 -30.76
CA SER A 396 -14.46 18.28 -29.61
C SER A 396 -15.33 17.77 -28.46
N ASN A 397 -14.86 16.76 -27.73
CA ASN A 397 -15.18 16.61 -26.31
C ASN A 397 -14.40 17.70 -25.57
N THR A 398 -14.56 18.96 -25.99
CA THR A 398 -14.42 20.07 -25.07
C THR A 398 -15.47 19.79 -24.01
N ARG A 399 -15.04 19.22 -22.88
CA ARG A 399 -15.79 19.23 -21.63
C ARG A 399 -15.99 20.71 -21.29
N SER A 400 -17.00 21.32 -21.93
CA SER A 400 -17.19 22.76 -21.98
C SER A 400 -17.70 23.31 -20.65
N ASN A 401 -18.19 22.42 -19.78
CA ASN A 401 -18.49 22.69 -18.40
C ASN A 401 -17.54 21.89 -17.52
N PHE A 402 -16.67 22.60 -16.79
CA PHE A 402 -15.99 22.00 -15.65
C PHE A 402 -17.03 21.71 -14.57
N PRO A 403 -16.87 20.60 -13.82
CA PRO A 403 -17.74 20.32 -12.71
C PRO A 403 -17.74 21.47 -11.71
N SER A 404 -18.86 21.59 -10.99
CA SER A 404 -18.95 22.55 -9.90
C SER A 404 -17.78 22.35 -8.93
N LYS A 405 -17.07 23.43 -8.59
CA LYS A 405 -16.02 23.37 -7.55
C LYS A 405 -16.57 23.00 -6.16
N GLN A 406 -17.90 22.97 -6.02
CA GLN A 406 -18.63 22.48 -4.85
C GLN A 406 -19.19 21.07 -5.07
N SER A 407 -18.67 20.30 -6.03
CA SER A 407 -18.91 18.85 -6.09
C SER A 407 -17.92 18.15 -5.19
N ARG A 408 -18.42 17.19 -4.38
CA ARG A 408 -17.54 16.39 -3.53
C ARG A 408 -16.80 15.34 -4.34
N TYR A 409 -17.14 15.20 -5.63
CA TYR A 409 -16.49 14.30 -6.57
C TYR A 409 -15.66 15.07 -7.60
N TYR A 410 -15.41 16.37 -7.36
CA TYR A 410 -14.76 17.27 -8.31
C TYR A 410 -13.49 16.68 -8.95
N PHE A 411 -12.59 16.12 -8.13
CA PHE A 411 -11.34 15.57 -8.65
C PHE A 411 -11.53 14.28 -9.48
N GLN A 412 -12.61 13.54 -9.24
CA GLN A 412 -12.99 12.38 -10.04
C GLN A 412 -13.66 12.81 -11.36
N GLU A 413 -14.58 13.78 -11.29
CA GLU A 413 -15.31 14.33 -12.44
C GLU A 413 -14.38 15.01 -13.45
N ILE A 414 -13.34 15.73 -13.01
CA ILE A 414 -12.38 16.32 -13.95
C ILE A 414 -11.57 15.25 -14.71
N VAL A 415 -11.43 14.03 -14.17
CA VAL A 415 -10.77 12.91 -14.89
C VAL A 415 -11.79 12.19 -15.76
N PHE A 416 -12.91 11.74 -15.21
CA PHE A 416 -13.82 10.84 -15.94
C PHE A 416 -15.06 11.50 -16.56
N GLY A 417 -15.46 12.69 -16.10
CA GLY A 417 -16.64 13.43 -16.54
C GLY A 417 -17.87 13.19 -15.66
N GLU A 418 -18.81 14.14 -15.70
CA GLU A 418 -20.07 14.10 -14.94
C GLU A 418 -20.95 12.91 -15.36
N ASP A 419 -20.95 12.54 -16.65
CA ASP A 419 -21.73 11.40 -17.15
C ASP A 419 -21.34 10.07 -16.47
N LEU A 420 -20.04 9.86 -16.20
CA LEU A 420 -19.62 8.68 -15.45
C LEU A 420 -20.00 8.82 -13.98
N GLN A 421 -19.89 10.01 -13.40
CA GLN A 421 -20.29 10.26 -12.02
C GLN A 421 -21.78 9.95 -11.79
N ASP A 422 -22.65 10.34 -12.73
CA ASP A 422 -24.08 10.03 -12.71
C ASP A 422 -24.35 8.52 -12.84
N LYS A 423 -23.60 7.83 -13.70
CA LYS A 423 -23.67 6.36 -13.82
C LYS A 423 -23.27 5.67 -12.52
N LEU A 424 -22.17 6.08 -11.89
CA LEU A 424 -21.72 5.56 -10.60
C LEU A 424 -22.79 5.83 -9.53
N GLY A 425 -23.33 7.05 -9.49
CA GLY A 425 -24.41 7.44 -8.60
C GLY A 425 -25.59 6.48 -8.67
N ASN A 426 -26.07 6.17 -9.87
CA ASN A 426 -27.26 5.32 -10.03
C ASN A 426 -26.98 3.82 -10.06
N ALA A 427 -25.72 3.40 -9.89
CA ALA A 427 -25.35 1.99 -9.91
C ALA A 427 -25.88 1.22 -8.69
N LYS A 428 -26.24 -0.05 -8.93
CA LYS A 428 -26.68 -1.01 -7.93
C LYS A 428 -25.69 -2.15 -7.78
N TYR A 429 -24.94 -2.14 -6.68
CA TYR A 429 -23.90 -3.15 -6.43
C TYR A 429 -24.23 -4.03 -5.23
N PHE A 430 -23.92 -5.33 -5.35
CA PHE A 430 -23.92 -6.25 -4.22
C PHE A 430 -22.50 -6.58 -3.78
N LEU A 431 -22.15 -6.21 -2.55
CA LEU A 431 -20.89 -6.57 -1.90
C LEU A 431 -21.10 -7.73 -0.94
N VAL A 432 -20.44 -8.86 -1.22
CA VAL A 432 -20.49 -10.05 -0.35
C VAL A 432 -19.23 -10.11 0.51
N GLY A 433 -19.40 -9.88 1.81
CA GLY A 433 -18.33 -9.79 2.78
C GLY A 433 -17.98 -8.34 3.12
N SER A 434 -17.93 -8.04 4.41
CA SER A 434 -17.53 -6.75 4.99
C SER A 434 -16.32 -6.91 5.93
N GLY A 435 -15.47 -7.90 5.63
CA GLY A 435 -14.14 -8.07 6.23
C GLY A 435 -13.14 -7.04 5.70
N ALA A 436 -11.84 -7.34 5.78
CA ALA A 436 -10.77 -6.38 5.45
C ALA A 436 -10.93 -5.77 4.04
N ILE A 437 -11.08 -6.62 3.02
CA ILE A 437 -11.30 -6.20 1.63
C ILE A 437 -12.63 -5.44 1.50
N GLY A 438 -13.68 -5.91 2.17
CA GLY A 438 -15.01 -5.29 2.11
C GLY A 438 -15.04 -3.87 2.69
N CYS A 439 -14.34 -3.62 3.80
CA CYS A 439 -14.19 -2.28 4.36
C CYS A 439 -13.53 -1.31 3.37
N GLU A 440 -12.45 -1.72 2.70
CA GLU A 440 -11.74 -0.90 1.72
C GLU A 440 -12.58 -0.66 0.45
N ILE A 441 -13.28 -1.68 -0.04
CA ILE A 441 -14.20 -1.52 -1.18
C ILE A 441 -15.33 -0.56 -0.84
N LEU A 442 -15.96 -0.70 0.33
CA LEU A 442 -17.04 0.21 0.73
C LEU A 442 -16.55 1.65 0.86
N LYS A 443 -15.37 1.87 1.44
CA LYS A 443 -14.72 3.19 1.47
C LYS A 443 -14.56 3.74 0.06
N ASN A 444 -13.99 2.95 -0.85
CA ASN A 444 -13.81 3.38 -2.24
C ASN A 444 -15.14 3.65 -2.93
N PHE A 445 -16.17 2.82 -2.73
CA PHE A 445 -17.51 3.04 -3.26
C PHE A 445 -18.10 4.37 -2.75
N ALA A 446 -17.97 4.65 -1.45
CA ALA A 446 -18.45 5.88 -0.86
C ALA A 446 -17.74 7.10 -1.44
N MET A 447 -16.41 7.05 -1.63
CA MET A 447 -15.63 8.15 -2.19
C MET A 447 -15.87 8.34 -3.69
N MET A 448 -16.08 7.25 -4.43
CA MET A 448 -16.43 7.28 -5.86
C MET A 448 -17.88 7.70 -6.10
N GLY A 449 -18.74 7.67 -5.08
CA GLY A 449 -20.16 8.01 -5.18
C GLY A 449 -21.05 6.87 -5.70
N ILE A 450 -20.63 5.61 -5.56
CA ILE A 450 -21.40 4.45 -6.01
C ILE A 450 -22.68 4.32 -5.16
N GLY A 451 -23.83 4.25 -5.82
CA GLY A 451 -25.12 4.13 -5.14
C GLY A 451 -25.57 5.40 -4.42
N CYS A 452 -24.98 6.56 -4.72
CA CYS A 452 -25.35 7.86 -4.13
C CYS A 452 -26.44 8.62 -4.90
N GLY A 453 -26.79 8.14 -6.10
CA GLY A 453 -27.81 8.70 -6.97
C GLY A 453 -29.21 8.21 -6.62
N ARG A 454 -30.23 8.81 -7.24
CA ARG A 454 -31.64 8.57 -6.94
C ARG A 454 -32.03 7.09 -7.01
N ASP A 455 -31.54 6.40 -8.03
CA ASP A 455 -31.90 5.00 -8.30
C ASP A 455 -30.79 4.02 -7.87
N GLY A 456 -29.68 4.52 -7.32
CA GLY A 456 -28.53 3.72 -6.92
C GLY A 456 -28.69 3.08 -5.54
N ALA A 457 -27.98 1.97 -5.33
CA ALA A 457 -27.94 1.25 -4.06
C ALA A 457 -26.68 0.38 -3.91
N VAL A 458 -26.20 0.20 -2.69
CA VAL A 458 -25.19 -0.81 -2.35
C VAL A 458 -25.75 -1.74 -1.30
N PHE A 459 -25.85 -3.01 -1.66
CA PHE A 459 -26.24 -4.08 -0.74
C PHE A 459 -24.97 -4.70 -0.18
N VAL A 460 -24.86 -4.84 1.14
CA VAL A 460 -23.71 -5.48 1.79
C VAL A 460 -24.18 -6.64 2.65
N SER A 461 -23.61 -7.83 2.45
CA SER A 461 -23.95 -9.02 3.23
C SER A 461 -22.75 -9.55 3.97
N ASP A 462 -22.90 -9.80 5.27
CA ASP A 462 -21.90 -10.48 6.09
C ASP A 462 -22.55 -11.08 7.34
N MET A 463 -22.30 -12.37 7.57
CA MET A 463 -22.87 -13.11 8.69
C MET A 463 -21.98 -13.07 9.95
N ASP A 464 -20.77 -12.54 9.85
CA ASP A 464 -19.84 -12.49 10.96
C ASP A 464 -20.09 -11.27 11.87
N SER A 465 -19.80 -11.47 13.16
CA SER A 465 -19.67 -10.39 14.13
C SER A 465 -18.21 -9.91 14.23
N ILE A 466 -18.04 -8.66 14.65
CA ILE A 466 -16.73 -8.00 14.78
C ILE A 466 -15.95 -8.60 15.96
N LYS A 467 -14.70 -8.99 15.71
CA LYS A 467 -13.75 -9.52 16.72
C LYS A 467 -12.61 -8.53 16.94
N ILE A 468 -11.92 -8.63 18.08
CA ILE A 468 -10.74 -7.78 18.37
C ILE A 468 -9.65 -7.90 17.29
N SER A 469 -9.41 -9.12 16.78
CA SER A 469 -8.42 -9.38 15.74
C SER A 469 -8.80 -8.80 14.37
N ASP A 470 -10.02 -8.28 14.20
CA ASP A 470 -10.44 -7.62 12.96
C ASP A 470 -9.97 -6.17 12.89
N LEU A 471 -9.83 -5.51 14.04
CA LEU A 471 -9.62 -4.07 14.13
C LEU A 471 -8.29 -3.59 13.51
N HIS A 472 -7.26 -4.43 13.40
CA HIS A 472 -6.00 -4.04 12.75
C HIS A 472 -6.07 -3.95 11.22
N ARG A 473 -7.19 -4.36 10.59
CA ARG A 473 -7.33 -4.33 9.11
C ARG A 473 -8.74 -4.06 8.60
N GLN A 474 -9.71 -3.89 9.49
CA GLN A 474 -11.10 -3.56 9.18
C GLN A 474 -11.43 -2.20 9.80
N PHE A 475 -10.88 -1.14 9.21
CA PHE A 475 -10.81 0.19 9.82
C PHE A 475 -12.17 0.88 10.01
N LEU A 476 -13.24 0.38 9.37
CA LEU A 476 -14.60 0.87 9.59
C LEU A 476 -15.17 0.47 10.96
N PHE A 477 -14.46 -0.38 11.71
CA PHE A 477 -14.88 -0.90 13.01
C PHE A 477 -13.99 -0.36 14.13
N HIS A 478 -14.57 -0.08 15.29
CA HIS A 478 -13.84 0.36 16.47
C HIS A 478 -14.04 -0.61 17.64
N TYR A 479 -13.29 -0.40 18.73
CA TYR A 479 -13.42 -1.19 19.96
C TYR A 479 -14.85 -1.24 20.50
N ARG A 480 -15.64 -0.16 20.34
CA ARG A 480 -17.05 -0.08 20.76
C ARG A 480 -18.00 -0.97 19.94
N ASP A 481 -17.52 -1.54 18.84
CA ASP A 481 -18.33 -2.31 17.88
C ASP A 481 -18.11 -3.83 17.99
N ILE A 482 -17.18 -4.27 18.85
CA ILE A 482 -16.92 -5.70 19.09
C ILE A 482 -18.23 -6.42 19.47
N GLY A 483 -18.50 -7.54 18.79
CA GLY A 483 -19.71 -8.34 18.95
C GLY A 483 -20.91 -7.90 18.11
N LYS A 484 -20.89 -6.71 17.50
CA LYS A 484 -21.92 -6.29 16.54
C LYS A 484 -21.69 -6.94 15.16
N MET A 485 -22.74 -6.97 14.33
CA MET A 485 -22.67 -7.51 12.98
C MET A 485 -21.86 -6.61 12.05
N LYS A 486 -20.93 -7.20 11.29
CA LYS A 486 -20.00 -6.45 10.43
C LYS A 486 -20.73 -5.63 9.37
N SER A 487 -21.68 -6.23 8.66
CA SER A 487 -22.42 -5.54 7.59
C SER A 487 -23.18 -4.32 8.09
N ILE A 488 -23.81 -4.43 9.26
CA ILE A 488 -24.57 -3.32 9.88
C ILE A 488 -23.64 -2.17 10.26
N VAL A 489 -22.55 -2.46 10.98
CA VAL A 489 -21.61 -1.41 11.41
C VAL A 489 -20.90 -0.81 10.20
N ALA A 490 -20.52 -1.60 9.20
CA ALA A 490 -19.91 -1.12 7.98
C ALA A 490 -20.83 -0.13 7.25
N ALA A 491 -22.12 -0.49 7.07
CA ALA A 491 -23.11 0.40 6.47
C ALA A 491 -23.27 1.71 7.26
N GLN A 492 -23.26 1.65 8.60
CA GLN A 492 -23.33 2.84 9.44
C GLN A 492 -22.10 3.74 9.30
N SER A 493 -20.88 3.17 9.34
CA SER A 493 -19.63 3.91 9.17
C SER A 493 -19.55 4.57 7.78
N ILE A 494 -20.03 3.88 6.75
CA ILE A 494 -20.06 4.41 5.38
C ILE A 494 -21.01 5.59 5.24
N LYS A 495 -22.15 5.59 5.94
CA LYS A 495 -23.04 6.75 6.00
C LYS A 495 -22.40 7.98 6.66
N VAL A 496 -21.39 7.80 7.49
CA VAL A 496 -20.59 8.91 8.04
C VAL A 496 -19.64 9.46 6.97
N ILE A 497 -18.99 8.59 6.19
CA ILE A 497 -18.06 8.97 5.11
C ILE A 497 -18.80 9.66 3.95
N ASN A 498 -19.93 9.07 3.52
CA ASN A 498 -20.80 9.66 2.51
C ASN A 498 -22.28 9.48 2.87
N PRO A 499 -22.93 10.54 3.41
CA PRO A 499 -24.34 10.50 3.79
C PRO A 499 -25.28 10.13 2.63
N ASN A 500 -24.90 10.45 1.39
CA ASN A 500 -25.71 10.24 0.20
C ASN A 500 -25.73 8.77 -0.25
N MET A 501 -24.78 7.93 0.18
CA MET A 501 -24.68 6.55 -0.30
C MET A 501 -25.82 5.67 0.20
N HIS A 502 -26.67 5.12 -0.66
CA HIS A 502 -27.78 4.24 -0.27
C HIS A 502 -27.27 2.82 0.03
N VAL A 503 -26.79 2.61 1.26
CA VAL A 503 -26.26 1.31 1.71
C VAL A 503 -27.27 0.51 2.53
N HIS A 504 -27.45 -0.77 2.18
CA HIS A 504 -28.37 -1.71 2.81
C HIS A 504 -27.61 -2.93 3.34
N ALA A 505 -27.71 -3.19 4.64
CA ALA A 505 -26.99 -4.29 5.28
C ALA A 505 -27.85 -5.54 5.47
N TYR A 506 -27.28 -6.69 5.14
CA TYR A 506 -27.81 -8.03 5.39
C TYR A 506 -26.87 -8.80 6.31
N VAL A 507 -27.45 -9.57 7.23
CA VAL A 507 -26.71 -10.39 8.21
C VAL A 507 -26.71 -11.87 7.86
N ASP A 508 -27.42 -12.23 6.80
CA ASP A 508 -27.59 -13.60 6.36
C ASP A 508 -26.38 -14.06 5.54
N GLY A 509 -26.01 -15.33 5.71
CA GLY A 509 -25.04 -15.96 4.83
C GLY A 509 -25.60 -16.07 3.41
N VAL A 510 -24.72 -16.03 2.41
CA VAL A 510 -25.08 -16.26 1.01
C VAL A 510 -25.16 -17.74 0.65
N LEU A 511 -24.71 -18.64 1.54
CA LEU A 511 -24.75 -20.09 1.38
C LEU A 511 -25.20 -20.81 2.67
N PRO A 512 -26.13 -21.77 2.61
CA PRO A 512 -27.01 -22.04 1.46
C PRO A 512 -27.85 -20.79 1.14
N GLU A 513 -28.20 -20.59 -0.13
CA GLU A 513 -28.87 -19.35 -0.56
C GLU A 513 -30.21 -19.17 0.16
N PRO A 514 -30.39 -18.08 0.94
CA PRO A 514 -31.69 -17.72 1.42
C PRO A 514 -32.51 -17.17 0.24
N GLU A 515 -33.18 -18.06 -0.53
CA GLU A 515 -33.97 -17.71 -1.72
C GLU A 515 -35.04 -16.63 -1.44
N HIS A 516 -35.48 -16.46 -0.20
CA HIS A 516 -36.40 -15.40 0.18
C HIS A 516 -35.77 -14.00 0.22
N ILE A 517 -34.43 -13.91 0.28
CA ILE A 517 -33.64 -12.67 0.29
C ILE A 517 -32.96 -12.48 -1.06
N TYR A 518 -32.12 -13.44 -1.45
CA TYR A 518 -31.35 -13.40 -2.70
C TYR A 518 -32.05 -14.25 -3.76
N ASN A 519 -33.16 -13.75 -4.29
CA ASN A 519 -33.87 -14.36 -5.42
C ASN A 519 -33.48 -13.71 -6.75
N ASP A 520 -34.01 -14.25 -7.86
CA ASP A 520 -33.85 -13.71 -9.21
C ASP A 520 -34.12 -12.21 -9.28
N HIS A 521 -35.18 -11.72 -8.62
CA HIS A 521 -35.48 -10.29 -8.61
C HIS A 521 -34.38 -9.46 -7.91
N PHE A 522 -33.76 -9.99 -6.86
CA PHE A 522 -32.62 -9.34 -6.21
C PHE A 522 -31.41 -9.22 -7.14
N PHE A 523 -31.10 -10.27 -7.91
CA PHE A 523 -29.95 -10.25 -8.82
C PHE A 523 -30.21 -9.47 -10.11
N GLN A 524 -31.42 -9.55 -10.68
CA GLN A 524 -31.80 -8.87 -11.93
C GLN A 524 -31.73 -7.34 -11.85
N GLN A 525 -31.81 -6.77 -10.65
CA GLN A 525 -31.68 -5.31 -10.46
C GLN A 525 -30.23 -4.83 -10.32
N LEU A 526 -29.24 -5.73 -10.21
CA LEU A 526 -27.86 -5.35 -9.95
C LEU A 526 -27.13 -5.01 -11.25
N ASP A 527 -26.30 -3.97 -11.20
CA ASP A 527 -25.34 -3.66 -12.26
C ASP A 527 -24.02 -4.42 -12.06
N GLY A 528 -23.74 -4.87 -10.83
CA GLY A 528 -22.53 -5.63 -10.52
C GLY A 528 -22.52 -6.29 -9.16
N LEU A 529 -21.63 -7.26 -9.02
CA LEU A 529 -21.38 -8.01 -7.79
C LEU A 529 -19.88 -8.01 -7.49
N VAL A 530 -19.53 -7.77 -6.23
CA VAL A 530 -18.14 -7.83 -5.76
C VAL A 530 -18.04 -8.79 -4.58
N THR A 531 -17.08 -9.72 -4.65
CA THR A 531 -16.82 -10.65 -3.56
C THR A 531 -15.63 -10.19 -2.74
N ALA A 532 -15.81 -10.11 -1.42
CA ALA A 532 -14.81 -9.79 -0.41
C ALA A 532 -14.81 -10.87 0.70
N VAL A 533 -14.96 -12.12 0.27
CA VAL A 533 -15.02 -13.31 1.14
C VAL A 533 -13.67 -14.00 1.24
N ASP A 534 -13.46 -14.79 2.29
CA ASP A 534 -12.26 -15.62 2.51
C ASP A 534 -12.46 -17.09 2.07
N ASN A 535 -13.65 -17.44 1.58
CA ASN A 535 -14.03 -18.82 1.28
C ASN A 535 -14.17 -19.08 -0.24
N VAL A 536 -13.37 -20.03 -0.76
CA VAL A 536 -13.39 -20.46 -2.17
C VAL A 536 -14.75 -20.99 -2.61
N LYS A 537 -15.54 -21.63 -1.73
CA LYS A 537 -16.87 -22.14 -2.08
C LYS A 537 -17.83 -21.01 -2.46
N ILE A 538 -17.82 -19.91 -1.70
CA ILE A 538 -18.65 -18.74 -2.00
C ILE A 538 -18.19 -18.07 -3.30
N ARG A 539 -16.88 -17.97 -3.53
CA ARG A 539 -16.34 -17.44 -4.80
C ARG A 539 -16.81 -18.27 -6.00
N LYS A 540 -16.71 -19.60 -5.91
CA LYS A 540 -17.18 -20.52 -6.97
C LYS A 540 -18.69 -20.45 -7.19
N TYR A 541 -19.46 -20.22 -6.14
CA TYR A 541 -20.91 -20.08 -6.24
C TYR A 541 -21.31 -18.88 -7.12
N PHE A 542 -20.79 -17.69 -6.84
CA PHE A 542 -21.10 -16.51 -7.65
C PHE A 542 -20.50 -16.56 -9.06
N ASP A 543 -19.36 -17.24 -9.23
CA ASP A 543 -18.80 -17.50 -10.56
C ASP A 543 -19.76 -18.38 -11.40
N TYR A 544 -20.41 -19.37 -10.77
CA TYR A 544 -21.41 -20.21 -11.44
C TYR A 544 -22.70 -19.46 -11.80
N ILE A 545 -23.28 -18.70 -10.87
CA ILE A 545 -24.52 -17.92 -11.13
C ILE A 545 -24.32 -16.99 -12.33
N ARG A 546 -23.16 -16.32 -12.42
CA ARG A 546 -22.85 -15.41 -13.52
C ARG A 546 -22.86 -16.11 -14.89
N ILE A 547 -22.55 -17.40 -14.96
CA ILE A 547 -22.47 -18.15 -16.21
C ILE A 547 -23.86 -18.60 -16.67
N THR A 548 -24.79 -18.89 -15.76
CA THR A 548 -26.11 -19.45 -16.09
C THR A 548 -27.14 -18.40 -16.54
N ASP A 549 -26.90 -17.11 -16.28
CA ASP A 549 -27.81 -16.01 -16.63
C ASP A 549 -27.44 -15.29 -17.95
N ILE A 550 -26.55 -15.87 -18.78
CA ILE A 550 -26.09 -15.29 -20.08
C ILE A 550 -26.74 -15.98 -21.31
N ASP A 551 -27.78 -16.80 -21.14
CA ASP A 551 -28.51 -17.42 -22.28
C ASP A 551 -29.64 -16.53 -22.85
#